data_AF-A0A7V4PP61-F1
#
_entry.id   AF-A0A7V4PP61-F1
#
_cell.length_a   1.000
_cell.length_b   1.000
_cell.length_c   1.000
_cell.angle_alpha   90.00
_cell.angle_beta   90.00
_cell.angle_gamma   90.00
#
_symmetry.space_group_name_H-M   'P 1'
#
loop_
_entity.id
_entity.type
_entity.pdbx_description
1 polymer ?
#
loop_
_entity_poly.entity_id
_entity_poly.type
_entity_poly.pdbx_seq_one_letter_code
_entity_poly.pdbx_strand_id
1 'polypeptide(L)'
;MKINPHKCVACGNCLPVCPMGAIYIDSASSRATINEDECVECFACFRGMSKEHLNPVMVRTVRAIAKFFRFRFDPEPDICPTDAIEPQELAWPRVVRRAFSDPQVPHESTGIHGR
;
A
#
# COMPACT_ATOMS: atom_id res chain seq x y z
N MET A 1 7.74 1.86 -3.43
CA MET A 1 6.87 1.57 -2.27
C MET A 1 6.91 0.09 -2.02
N LYS A 2 6.82 -0.36 -0.75
CA LYS A 2 6.73 -1.79 -0.42
C LYS A 2 5.58 -2.09 0.54
N ILE A 3 5.04 -3.29 0.48
CA ILE A 3 4.05 -3.79 1.45
C ILE A 3 4.73 -4.86 2.29
N ASN A 4 4.74 -4.67 3.60
CA ASN A 4 5.32 -5.61 4.54
C ASN A 4 4.42 -6.86 4.66
N PRO A 5 4.87 -8.05 4.22
CA PRO A 5 4.05 -9.27 4.22
C PRO A 5 3.75 -9.79 5.63
N HIS A 6 4.57 -9.44 6.63
CA HIS A 6 4.35 -9.81 8.02
C HIS A 6 3.24 -8.98 8.66
N LYS A 7 3.08 -7.71 8.24
CA LYS A 7 2.00 -6.84 8.71
C LYS A 7 0.71 -7.01 7.90
N CYS A 8 0.81 -7.15 6.58
CA CYS A 8 -0.34 -7.15 5.67
C CYS A 8 -1.36 -8.21 6.04
N VAL A 9 -2.65 -7.86 6.09
CA VAL A 9 -3.73 -8.81 6.40
C VAL A 9 -4.55 -9.21 5.18
N ALA A 10 -4.20 -8.74 3.97
CA ALA A 10 -4.96 -8.94 2.75
C ALA A 10 -6.44 -8.52 2.90
N CYS A 11 -6.67 -7.28 3.37
CA CYS A 11 -8.00 -6.66 3.36
C CYS A 11 -8.40 -6.11 1.99
N GLY A 12 -7.42 -5.72 1.16
CA GLY A 12 -7.67 -5.22 -0.19
C GLY A 12 -7.85 -3.69 -0.28
N ASN A 13 -7.91 -2.98 0.84
CA ASN A 13 -8.22 -1.53 0.87
C ASN A 13 -7.23 -0.67 0.07
N CYS A 14 -5.99 -1.12 -0.10
CA CYS A 14 -4.97 -0.39 -0.85
C CYS A 14 -5.08 -0.53 -2.38
N LEU A 15 -5.82 -1.52 -2.89
CA LEU A 15 -5.99 -1.74 -4.33
C LEU A 15 -6.61 -0.51 -5.03
N PRO A 16 -7.77 0.02 -4.60
CA PRO A 16 -8.38 1.19 -5.25
C PRO A 16 -7.61 2.49 -5.03
N VAL A 17 -6.73 2.54 -4.03
CA VAL A 17 -5.95 3.75 -3.71
C VAL A 17 -4.76 3.94 -4.67
N CYS A 18 -4.31 2.89 -5.35
CA CYS A 18 -3.21 3.00 -6.30
C CYS A 18 -3.71 3.52 -7.66
N PRO A 19 -3.38 4.76 -8.06
CA PRO A 19 -3.84 5.29 -9.34
C PRO A 19 -3.23 4.56 -10.55
N MET A 20 -2.08 3.91 -10.35
CA MET A 20 -1.41 3.12 -11.39
C MET A 20 -1.96 1.70 -11.50
N GLY A 21 -2.82 1.26 -10.58
CA GLY A 21 -3.23 -0.15 -10.51
C GLY A 21 -2.11 -1.13 -10.12
N ALA A 22 -0.96 -0.63 -9.65
CA ALA A 22 0.24 -1.44 -9.40
C ALA A 22 0.15 -2.33 -8.14
N ILE A 23 -0.95 -2.31 -7.38
CA ILE A 23 -1.12 -3.10 -6.15
C ILE A 23 -2.09 -4.24 -6.42
N TYR A 24 -1.68 -5.47 -6.08
CA TYR A 24 -2.49 -6.68 -6.26
C TYR A 24 -2.33 -7.63 -5.07
N ILE A 25 -3.28 -8.56 -4.92
CA ILE A 25 -3.15 -9.67 -3.95
C ILE A 25 -2.43 -10.81 -4.64
N ASP A 26 -1.22 -11.12 -4.17
CA ASP A 26 -0.47 -12.27 -4.63
C ASP A 26 -1.09 -13.56 -4.08
N SER A 27 -1.41 -14.48 -5.00
CA SER A 27 -2.01 -15.77 -4.68
C SER A 27 -1.06 -16.70 -3.92
N ALA A 28 0.25 -16.59 -4.14
CA ALA A 28 1.24 -17.45 -3.49
C ALA A 28 1.43 -17.08 -2.01
N SER A 29 1.61 -15.79 -1.71
CA SER A 29 1.77 -15.30 -0.33
C SER A 29 0.45 -15.02 0.39
N SER A 30 -0.67 -14.91 -0.36
CA SER A 30 -1.96 -14.40 0.15
C SER A 30 -1.80 -13.03 0.83
N ARG A 31 -0.95 -12.16 0.28
CA ARG A 31 -0.69 -10.79 0.76
C ARG A 31 -0.77 -9.81 -0.40
N ALA A 32 -1.01 -8.55 -0.06
CA ALA A 32 -0.89 -7.48 -1.05
C ALA A 32 0.59 -7.24 -1.36
N THR A 33 0.90 -7.08 -2.64
CA THR A 33 2.24 -6.81 -3.19
C THR A 33 2.14 -5.68 -4.21
N ILE A 34 3.26 -5.01 -4.48
CA ILE A 34 3.35 -3.91 -5.45
C ILE A 34 4.17 -4.37 -6.65
N ASN A 35 3.62 -4.20 -7.86
CA ASN A 35 4.35 -4.35 -9.11
C ASN A 35 5.34 -3.18 -9.27
N GLU A 36 6.63 -3.49 -9.24
CA GLU A 36 7.70 -2.49 -9.30
C GLU A 36 7.88 -1.86 -10.69
N ASP A 37 7.41 -2.52 -11.74
CA ASP A 37 7.48 -2.00 -13.11
C ASP A 37 6.39 -0.97 -13.37
N GLU A 38 5.21 -1.15 -12.78
CA GLU A 38 4.06 -0.24 -12.90
C GLU A 38 4.08 0.88 -11.84
N CYS A 39 4.74 0.65 -10.70
CA CYS A 39 4.80 1.65 -9.64
C CYS A 39 5.69 2.84 -10.04
N VAL A 40 5.06 4.02 -10.08
CA VAL A 40 5.73 5.30 -10.39
C VAL A 40 6.24 6.04 -9.14
N GLU A 41 6.10 5.44 -7.95
CA GLU A 41 6.57 6.05 -6.70
C GLU A 41 5.89 7.39 -6.35
N CYS A 42 4.57 7.52 -6.60
CA CYS A 42 3.79 8.73 -6.30
C CYS A 42 3.37 8.90 -4.83
N PHE A 43 3.60 7.89 -3.98
CA PHE A 43 3.23 7.87 -2.55
C PHE A 43 1.73 8.00 -2.24
N ALA A 44 0.84 7.95 -3.24
CA ALA A 44 -0.61 8.02 -3.04
C ALA A 44 -1.14 6.96 -2.07
N CYS A 45 -0.71 5.69 -2.20
CA CYS A 45 -1.14 4.63 -1.29
C CYS A 45 -0.62 4.80 0.14
N PHE A 46 0.50 5.49 0.35
CA PHE A 46 1.05 5.70 1.69
C PHE A 46 0.38 6.86 2.42
N ARG A 47 -0.01 7.90 1.68
CA ARG A 47 -0.56 9.16 2.24
C ARG A 47 -2.08 9.23 2.15
N GLY A 48 -2.69 8.53 1.19
CA GLY A 48 -4.12 8.54 0.92
C GLY A 48 -4.94 7.61 1.80
N MET A 49 -4.33 6.97 2.80
CA MET A 49 -5.02 6.09 3.73
C MET A 49 -4.72 6.43 5.19
N SER A 50 -5.71 6.26 6.05
CA SER A 50 -5.53 6.28 7.50
C SER A 50 -4.88 4.99 7.99
N LYS A 51 -4.20 5.06 9.14
CA LYS A 51 -3.43 3.95 9.73
C LYS A 51 -3.86 3.72 11.18
N GLU A 52 -4.26 2.50 11.52
CA GLU A 52 -4.71 2.17 12.88
C GLU A 52 -3.67 1.43 13.73
N HIS A 53 -2.61 0.92 13.10
CA HIS A 53 -1.50 0.21 13.76
C HIS A 53 -1.94 -0.99 14.64
N LEU A 54 -3.02 -1.66 14.27
CA LEU A 54 -3.49 -2.88 14.94
C LEU A 54 -2.50 -4.02 14.80
N ASN A 55 -2.57 -4.96 15.73
CA ASN A 55 -1.75 -6.18 15.70
C ASN A 55 -2.17 -7.08 14.51
N PRO A 56 -1.25 -7.42 13.58
CA PRO A 56 -1.55 -8.24 12.41
C PRO A 56 -2.13 -9.62 12.73
N VAL A 57 -1.66 -10.25 13.81
CA VAL A 57 -2.12 -11.57 14.22
C VAL A 57 -3.57 -11.48 14.70
N MET A 58 -3.89 -10.48 15.53
CA MET A 58 -5.25 -10.24 16.01
C MET A 58 -6.22 -10.01 14.85
N VAL A 59 -5.89 -9.11 13.91
CA VAL A 59 -6.76 -8.79 12.78
C VAL A 59 -6.99 -10.02 11.88
N ARG A 60 -5.94 -10.82 11.61
CA ARG A 60 -6.08 -12.07 10.85
C ARG A 60 -6.99 -13.07 11.55
N THR A 61 -6.83 -13.24 12.87
CA THR A 61 -7.66 -14.15 13.67
C THR A 61 -9.12 -13.73 13.69
N VAL A 62 -9.40 -12.45 13.96
CA VAL A 62 -10.77 -11.92 13.98
C VAL A 62 -11.44 -12.10 12.61
N ARG A 63 -10.75 -11.78 11.51
CA ARG A 63 -11.28 -11.97 10.15
C ARG A 63 -11.53 -13.44 9.82
N ALA A 64 -10.65 -14.35 10.26
CA ALA A 64 -10.84 -15.79 10.06
C ALA A 64 -12.07 -16.31 10.82
N ILE A 65 -12.25 -15.90 12.07
CA ILE A 65 -13.41 -16.24 12.91
C ILE A 65 -14.69 -15.65 12.29
N ALA A 66 -14.69 -14.37 11.91
CA ALA A 66 -15.84 -13.73 11.27
C ALA A 66 -16.25 -14.47 9.99
N LYS A 67 -15.27 -14.81 9.12
CA LYS A 67 -15.51 -15.59 7.90
C LYS A 67 -16.12 -16.96 8.19
N PHE A 68 -15.65 -17.66 9.24
CA PHE A 68 -16.20 -18.96 9.66
C PHE A 68 -17.69 -18.86 10.01
N PHE A 69 -18.09 -17.80 10.73
CA PHE A 69 -19.49 -17.52 11.07
C PHE A 69 -20.29 -16.83 9.95
N ARG A 70 -19.74 -16.74 8.73
CA ARG A 70 -20.32 -16.00 7.59
C ARG A 70 -20.65 -14.54 7.91
N PHE A 71 -19.97 -13.96 8.89
CA PHE A 71 -20.04 -12.56 9.22
C PHE A 71 -18.97 -11.81 8.44
N ARG A 72 -19.36 -10.77 7.71
CA ARG A 72 -18.43 -9.93 6.95
C ARG A 72 -17.85 -8.88 7.87
N PHE A 73 -16.62 -9.11 8.32
CA PHE A 73 -15.82 -8.14 9.07
C PHE A 73 -14.62 -7.71 8.23
N ASP A 74 -14.79 -6.62 7.48
CA ASP A 74 -13.70 -5.97 6.75
C ASP A 74 -13.44 -4.59 7.36
N PRO A 75 -12.18 -4.13 7.42
CA PRO A 75 -11.88 -2.76 7.82
C PRO A 75 -12.52 -1.76 6.85
N GLU A 76 -12.80 -0.55 7.33
CA GLU A 76 -13.34 0.52 6.50
C GLU A 76 -12.48 0.76 5.25
N PRO A 77 -13.11 1.08 4.09
CA PRO A 77 -12.36 1.49 2.92
C PRO A 77 -11.46 2.68 3.29
N ASP A 78 -10.29 2.78 2.66
CA ASP A 78 -9.29 3.84 2.91
C ASP A 78 -8.52 3.74 4.25
N ILE A 79 -8.66 2.65 4.99
CA ILE A 79 -7.85 2.36 6.18
C ILE A 79 -6.90 1.19 5.96
N CYS A 80 -5.63 1.36 6.31
CA CYS A 80 -4.71 0.25 6.55
C CYS A 80 -4.72 -0.13 8.04
N PRO A 81 -5.35 -1.26 8.42
CA PRO A 81 -5.54 -1.61 9.82
C PRO A 81 -4.21 -1.82 10.55
N THR A 82 -3.17 -2.30 9.85
CA THR A 82 -1.92 -2.76 10.46
C THR A 82 -0.70 -1.95 10.02
N ASP A 83 -0.91 -0.83 9.33
CA ASP A 83 0.17 0.02 8.76
C ASP A 83 1.24 -0.80 8.00
N ALA A 84 0.79 -1.54 6.99
CA ALA A 84 1.63 -2.46 6.22
C ALA A 84 2.38 -1.80 5.06
N ILE A 85 1.99 -0.59 4.64
CA ILE A 85 2.61 0.11 3.50
C ILE A 85 3.78 0.95 4.01
N GLU A 86 4.96 0.73 3.45
CA GLU A 86 6.20 1.35 3.88
C GLU A 86 6.95 1.98 2.69
N PRO A 87 7.60 3.14 2.86
CA PRO A 87 8.56 3.65 1.88
C PRO A 87 9.70 2.64 1.69
N GLN A 88 10.29 2.64 0.50
CA GLN A 88 11.46 1.82 0.20
C GLN A 88 12.62 2.71 -0.24
N GLU A 89 13.83 2.24 -0.04
CA GLU A 89 15.03 2.86 -0.61
C GLU A 89 15.02 2.65 -2.13
N LEU A 90 15.19 3.73 -2.87
CA LEU A 90 15.15 3.71 -4.33
C LEU A 90 16.56 3.78 -4.89
N ALA A 91 16.91 2.83 -5.74
CA ALA A 91 18.13 2.87 -6.55
C ALA A 91 17.86 3.60 -7.88
N TRP A 92 18.93 4.09 -8.51
CA TRP A 92 18.88 4.59 -9.88
C TRP A 92 18.45 3.47 -10.84
N PRO A 93 17.54 3.70 -11.82
CA PRO A 93 16.90 4.96 -12.20
C PRO A 93 15.53 5.22 -11.54
N ARG A 94 15.07 4.41 -10.58
CA ARG A 94 13.73 4.55 -9.97
C ARG A 94 13.56 5.82 -9.14
N VAL A 95 14.67 6.38 -8.64
CA VAL A 95 14.67 7.71 -8.01
C VAL A 95 14.06 8.77 -8.94
N VAL A 96 14.31 8.67 -10.25
CA VAL A 96 13.75 9.57 -11.26
C VAL A 96 12.22 9.47 -11.29
N ARG A 97 11.66 8.25 -11.28
CA ARG A 97 10.20 8.06 -11.29
C ARG A 97 9.55 8.82 -10.14
N ARG A 98 10.09 8.69 -8.93
CA ARG A 98 9.60 9.43 -7.76
C ARG A 98 9.67 10.95 -7.97
N ALA A 99 10.79 11.46 -8.48
CA ALA A 99 10.98 12.89 -8.67
C ALA A 99 9.96 13.53 -9.64
N PHE A 100 9.40 12.75 -10.56
CA PHE A 100 8.38 13.20 -11.52
C PHE A 100 6.94 12.83 -11.15
N SER A 101 6.72 11.95 -10.18
CA SER A 101 5.39 11.44 -9.83
C SER A 101 4.95 11.71 -8.38
N ASP A 102 5.86 12.02 -7.45
CA ASP A 102 5.48 12.42 -6.08
C ASP A 102 5.05 13.90 -6.08
N PRO A 103 3.77 14.22 -5.81
CA PRO A 103 3.30 15.61 -5.85
C PRO A 103 3.87 16.48 -4.73
N GLN A 104 4.39 15.88 -3.65
CA GLN A 104 4.94 16.64 -2.52
C GLN A 104 6.43 16.93 -2.64
N VAL A 105 7.13 16.33 -3.61
CA VAL A 105 8.57 16.53 -3.81
C VAL A 105 8.78 17.32 -5.11
N PRO A 106 9.28 18.57 -5.05
CA PRO A 106 9.63 19.30 -6.26
C PRO A 106 10.88 18.69 -6.89
N HIS A 107 10.94 18.68 -8.22
CA HIS A 107 12.14 18.27 -8.94
C HIS A 107 13.25 19.30 -8.76
N GLU A 108 14.45 18.87 -8.34
CA GLU A 108 15.57 19.77 -8.01
C GLU A 108 15.93 20.73 -9.15
N SER A 109 15.83 20.30 -10.42
CA SER A 109 16.23 21.14 -11.56
C SER A 109 15.15 22.07 -12.11
N THR A 110 13.87 21.76 -11.90
CA THR A 110 12.76 22.51 -12.52
C THR A 110 11.86 23.21 -11.49
N GLY A 111 11.92 22.80 -10.21
CA GLY A 111 11.03 23.25 -9.16
C GLY A 111 9.57 22.82 -9.34
N ILE A 112 9.27 22.01 -10.37
CA ILE A 112 7.92 21.55 -10.69
C ILE A 112 7.64 20.29 -9.87
N HIS A 113 6.44 20.21 -9.31
CA HIS A 113 5.95 19.04 -8.56
C HIS A 113 5.53 17.90 -9.49
N GLY A 114 5.61 16.67 -8.99
CA GLY A 114 5.04 15.51 -9.66
C GLY A 114 3.52 15.62 -9.85
N ARG A 115 2.99 14.86 -10.82
CA ARG A 115 1.55 14.80 -11.14
C ARG A 115 0.99 13.41 -10.86
#